data_AF-A0A3L6L3W5-F1
#
_entry.id   AF-A0A3L6L3W5-F1
#
_cell.length_a   1.000
_cell.length_b   1.000
_cell.length_c   1.000
_cell.angle_alpha   90.00
_cell.angle_beta   90.00
_cell.angle_gamma   90.00
#
_symmetry.space_group_name_H-M   'P 1'
#
loop_
_entity.id
_entity.type
_entity.pdbx_description
1 polymer ?
#
loop_
_entity_poly.entity_id
_entity_poly.type
_entity_poly.pdbx_seq_one_letter_code
_entity_poly.pdbx_strand_id
1 'polypeptide(L)'
;MRFSRPCLSSLFATTVPFLSRSSRSASLAKNLAQFHPTIAQTWITAACNKLLQPQHVLPSSRKLAWWRCPYCEHQHPKRIDLHVAAGGACPKCSRMPTLTCSRKRSASSSRTSENTIAATVKHRCRPDNSLAILDAPNASRVKNSIADNGYLRVSETRNLLPMLARNYDKEVKRISNDEQLFVSPKLDGVRCVVAWNLRDRCLSFFSRSGMLFDCCDHIEPQLRPLFEKDNMLVLDGELYNHDASDFEQLTSAIRTTRQHRTAGIEKVQQQLQYHVFDLLYAKEFPHMTVVPFGQRYKHLCDLMQKINSGKGQGRRKVVKLVPVMSAKKSDIDRLLRLNVDRGYEGIMIRRNGIEDNKCMTSVSSSGGASAAVPGYAYGARSPNLLKYKLMQDSEYIIVDGVEGRGKWRGCLGAFVCQTRAGHRFTVAPATTEERKREMWHRLNVYKGKMLTVQYQELSTNGVPRFPIGKCVRGTKTGSDWV
;
A
#
# COMPACT_ATOMS: atom_id res chain seq x y z
N MET A 1 29.13 -89.39 -9.32
CA MET A 1 29.41 -89.39 -10.78
C MET A 1 28.17 -88.87 -11.52
N ARG A 2 28.40 -88.07 -12.57
CA ARG A 2 27.48 -87.54 -13.60
C ARG A 2 26.76 -86.20 -13.32
N PHE A 3 27.47 -85.14 -13.75
CA PHE A 3 27.05 -83.98 -14.56
C PHE A 3 25.56 -83.68 -14.77
N SER A 4 25.16 -82.41 -14.66
CA SER A 4 24.86 -81.54 -15.83
C SER A 4 24.34 -80.14 -15.43
N ARG A 5 24.35 -79.24 -16.41
CA ARG A 5 24.48 -77.77 -16.42
C ARG A 5 23.26 -76.94 -15.94
N PRO A 6 23.45 -75.62 -15.67
CA PRO A 6 22.41 -74.71 -15.19
C PRO A 6 21.54 -74.13 -16.32
N CYS A 7 20.31 -73.74 -15.98
CA CYS A 7 19.45 -72.94 -16.85
C CYS A 7 18.99 -71.67 -16.14
N LEU A 8 18.99 -70.58 -16.90
CA LEU A 8 18.89 -69.19 -16.53
C LEU A 8 17.47 -68.79 -16.07
N SER A 9 17.37 -68.04 -14.98
CA SER A 9 16.17 -67.26 -14.64
C SER A 9 16.43 -65.77 -14.92
N SER A 10 15.61 -65.19 -15.79
CA SER A 10 15.59 -63.78 -16.13
C SER A 10 14.83 -62.97 -15.08
N LEU A 11 15.55 -62.30 -14.19
CA LEU A 11 15.00 -61.22 -13.36
C LEU A 11 15.31 -59.87 -14.04
N PHE A 12 14.29 -59.25 -14.64
CA PHE A 12 14.33 -57.83 -15.00
C PHE A 12 14.07 -57.00 -13.73
N ALA A 13 15.15 -56.58 -13.06
CA ALA A 13 15.12 -55.48 -12.11
C ALA A 13 15.82 -54.28 -12.74
N THR A 14 15.03 -53.39 -13.35
CA THR A 14 15.51 -52.10 -13.85
C THR A 14 15.98 -51.22 -12.69
N THR A 15 17.30 -51.06 -12.59
CA THR A 15 17.98 -50.05 -11.79
C THR A 15 17.67 -48.66 -12.35
N VAL A 16 16.96 -47.82 -11.58
CA VAL A 16 16.81 -46.39 -11.88
C VAL A 16 18.09 -45.68 -11.41
N PRO A 17 18.85 -45.00 -12.28
CA PRO A 17 20.02 -44.26 -11.85
C PRO A 17 19.57 -43.00 -11.11
N PHE A 18 20.09 -42.82 -9.89
CA PHE A 18 20.09 -41.55 -9.18
C PHE A 18 20.88 -40.53 -10.01
N LEU A 19 20.20 -39.76 -10.85
CA LEU A 19 20.78 -38.58 -11.46
C LEU A 19 20.84 -37.47 -10.42
N SER A 20 22.07 -37.09 -10.08
CA SER A 20 22.43 -35.95 -9.26
C SER A 20 21.69 -34.71 -9.76
N ARG A 21 20.95 -34.05 -8.85
CA ARG A 21 20.36 -32.74 -9.11
C ARG A 21 21.49 -31.73 -9.30
N SER A 22 21.86 -31.50 -10.55
CA SER A 22 22.60 -30.33 -10.97
C SER A 22 21.91 -29.08 -10.40
N SER A 23 22.67 -28.31 -9.62
CA SER A 23 22.28 -27.06 -8.99
C SER A 23 21.86 -26.06 -10.06
N ARG A 24 20.55 -25.98 -10.33
CA ARG A 24 19.97 -24.90 -11.13
C ARG A 24 20.20 -23.59 -10.39
N SER A 25 21.10 -22.79 -10.94
CA SER A 25 21.28 -21.37 -10.65
C SER A 25 19.93 -20.69 -10.41
N ALA A 26 19.79 -20.07 -9.25
CA ALA A 26 18.57 -19.39 -8.82
C ALA A 26 18.30 -18.18 -9.75
N SER A 27 17.37 -18.34 -10.69
CA SER A 27 16.97 -17.23 -11.56
C SER A 27 16.27 -16.14 -10.74
N LEU A 28 16.72 -14.88 -10.86
CA LEU A 28 16.03 -13.67 -10.38
C LEU A 28 14.51 -13.84 -10.50
N ALA A 29 13.76 -13.64 -9.41
CA ALA A 29 12.31 -13.78 -9.41
C ALA A 29 11.69 -12.82 -10.45
N LYS A 30 11.28 -13.38 -11.59
CA LYS A 30 10.66 -12.65 -12.71
C LYS A 30 9.24 -12.25 -12.31
N ASN A 31 8.89 -10.98 -12.51
CA ASN A 31 7.54 -10.46 -12.23
C ASN A 31 6.50 -11.02 -13.23
N LEU A 32 5.20 -10.82 -12.95
CA LEU A 32 4.11 -11.36 -13.77
C LEU A 32 4.20 -10.93 -15.24
N ALA A 33 4.57 -9.67 -15.50
CA ALA A 33 4.75 -9.17 -16.87
C ALA A 33 5.85 -9.92 -17.63
N GLN A 34 6.95 -10.27 -16.96
CA GLN A 34 8.06 -10.99 -17.55
C GLN A 34 7.80 -12.49 -17.71
N PHE A 35 7.14 -13.12 -16.72
CA PHE A 35 6.96 -14.57 -16.70
C PHE A 35 5.70 -15.03 -17.47
N HIS A 36 4.63 -14.22 -17.47
CA HIS A 36 3.38 -14.49 -18.19
C HIS A 36 2.91 -13.25 -18.96
N PRO A 37 3.61 -12.82 -20.03
CA PRO A 37 3.27 -11.60 -20.76
C PRO A 37 1.86 -11.61 -21.37
N THR A 38 1.37 -12.75 -21.84
CA THR A 38 -0.01 -12.89 -22.38
C THR A 38 -1.06 -12.65 -21.32
N ILE A 39 -0.87 -13.21 -20.12
CA ILE A 39 -1.76 -13.02 -18.98
C ILE A 39 -1.64 -11.58 -18.47
N ALA A 40 -0.43 -11.02 -18.41
CA ALA A 40 -0.23 -9.63 -18.01
C ALA A 40 -0.96 -8.64 -18.95
N GLN A 41 -1.07 -8.95 -20.24
CA GLN A 41 -1.82 -8.12 -21.21
C GLN A 41 -3.34 -8.14 -21.01
N THR A 42 -3.89 -9.14 -20.32
CA THR A 42 -5.32 -9.17 -19.97
C THR A 42 -5.63 -8.36 -18.72
N TRP A 43 -4.62 -7.86 -18.00
CA TRP A 43 -4.80 -7.06 -16.80
C TRP A 43 -5.48 -5.72 -17.09
N ILE A 44 -6.51 -5.40 -16.31
CA ILE A 44 -7.18 -4.10 -16.32
C ILE A 44 -6.67 -3.25 -15.16
N THR A 45 -6.89 -3.70 -13.93
CA THR A 45 -6.54 -2.96 -12.71
C THR A 45 -6.46 -3.91 -11.51
N ALA A 46 -5.64 -3.56 -10.51
CA ALA A 46 -5.74 -4.20 -9.21
C ALA A 46 -6.98 -3.72 -8.44
N ALA A 47 -7.53 -4.58 -7.59
CA ALA A 47 -8.62 -4.20 -6.70
C ALA A 47 -8.15 -3.38 -5.48
N CYS A 48 -6.88 -3.52 -5.07
CA CYS A 48 -6.38 -2.94 -3.83
C CYS A 48 -5.63 -1.60 -3.99
N ASN A 49 -5.05 -1.33 -5.15
CA ASN A 49 -4.29 -0.11 -5.41
C ASN A 49 -4.20 0.18 -6.91
N LYS A 50 -4.55 1.40 -7.34
CA LYS A 50 -4.61 1.79 -8.75
C LYS A 50 -3.23 1.86 -9.43
N LEU A 51 -2.16 1.99 -8.65
CA LEU A 51 -0.76 2.02 -9.14
C LEU A 51 -0.11 0.64 -9.22
N LEU A 52 -0.81 -0.42 -8.78
CA LEU A 52 -0.30 -1.77 -8.88
C LEU A 52 -0.45 -2.30 -10.30
N GLN A 53 0.67 -2.68 -10.91
CA GLN A 53 0.75 -3.16 -12.29
C GLN A 53 1.36 -4.57 -12.34
N PRO A 54 1.19 -5.32 -13.45
CA PRO A 54 1.75 -6.66 -13.60
C PRO A 54 3.25 -6.77 -13.32
N GLN A 55 4.06 -5.77 -13.65
CA GLN A 55 5.50 -5.80 -13.37
C GLN A 55 5.84 -5.58 -11.87
N HIS A 56 4.87 -5.17 -11.05
CA HIS A 56 5.03 -4.95 -9.61
C HIS A 56 4.62 -6.17 -8.77
N VAL A 57 4.21 -7.27 -9.39
CA VAL A 57 3.69 -8.46 -8.70
C VAL A 57 4.34 -9.74 -9.22
N LEU A 58 4.49 -10.71 -8.32
CA LEU A 58 4.88 -12.07 -8.70
C LEU A 58 3.66 -12.85 -9.23
N PRO A 59 3.86 -13.84 -10.10
CA PRO A 59 2.80 -14.76 -10.54
C PRO A 59 2.06 -15.45 -9.39
N SER A 60 2.75 -15.73 -8.29
CA SER A 60 2.19 -16.36 -7.08
C SER A 60 1.45 -15.39 -6.13
N SER A 61 1.23 -14.14 -6.56
CA SER A 61 0.58 -13.14 -5.70
C SER A 61 -0.88 -13.51 -5.40
N ARG A 62 -1.26 -13.42 -4.11
CA ARG A 62 -2.66 -13.60 -3.68
C ARG A 62 -3.52 -12.34 -3.84
N LYS A 63 -2.98 -11.27 -4.46
CA LYS A 63 -3.73 -10.03 -4.69
C LYS A 63 -4.83 -10.27 -5.72
N LEU A 64 -5.93 -9.53 -5.58
CA LEU A 64 -7.06 -9.57 -6.50
C LEU A 64 -6.87 -8.53 -7.62
N ALA A 65 -7.07 -8.95 -8.87
CA ALA A 65 -7.02 -8.10 -10.05
C ALA A 65 -8.23 -8.36 -10.95
N TRP A 66 -8.54 -7.37 -11.78
CA TRP A 66 -9.55 -7.45 -12.83
C TRP A 66 -8.87 -7.75 -14.17
N TRP A 67 -9.46 -8.68 -14.91
CA TRP A 67 -8.93 -9.20 -16.16
C TRP A 67 -9.97 -9.05 -17.28
N ARG A 68 -9.56 -8.69 -18.49
CA ARG A 68 -10.39 -8.65 -19.70
C ARG A 68 -9.99 -9.76 -20.64
N CYS A 69 -10.92 -10.64 -20.99
CA CYS A 69 -10.67 -11.65 -22.02
C CYS A 69 -10.42 -10.95 -23.38
N PRO A 70 -9.35 -11.30 -24.12
CA PRO A 70 -9.08 -10.69 -25.43
C PRO A 70 -10.01 -11.18 -26.55
N TYR A 71 -10.79 -12.26 -26.33
CA TYR A 71 -11.65 -12.86 -27.36
C TYR A 71 -13.13 -12.49 -27.21
N CYS A 72 -13.66 -12.46 -25.98
CA CYS A 72 -15.07 -12.19 -25.72
C CYS A 72 -15.30 -10.94 -24.86
N GLU A 73 -14.23 -10.19 -24.58
CA GLU A 73 -14.21 -8.94 -23.80
C GLU A 73 -14.72 -9.02 -22.35
N HIS A 74 -15.10 -10.22 -21.90
CA HIS A 74 -15.63 -10.43 -20.57
C HIS A 74 -14.62 -10.02 -19.49
N GLN A 75 -15.08 -9.13 -18.61
CA GLN A 75 -14.30 -8.64 -17.48
C GLN A 75 -14.67 -9.40 -16.21
N HIS A 76 -13.67 -9.89 -15.49
CA HIS A 76 -13.89 -10.67 -14.28
C HIS A 76 -12.79 -10.43 -13.23
N PRO A 77 -13.14 -10.42 -11.93
CA PRO A 77 -12.15 -10.36 -10.86
C PRO A 77 -11.63 -11.76 -10.54
N LYS A 78 -10.31 -11.92 -10.43
CA LYS A 78 -9.69 -13.18 -9.99
C LYS A 78 -8.35 -12.91 -9.30
N ARG A 79 -8.00 -13.74 -8.30
CA ARG A 79 -6.66 -13.68 -7.68
C ARG A 79 -5.59 -14.00 -8.72
N ILE A 80 -4.45 -13.34 -8.63
CA ILE A 80 -3.36 -13.47 -9.62
C ILE A 80 -2.86 -14.89 -9.70
N ASP A 81 -2.50 -15.50 -8.57
CA ASP A 81 -2.05 -16.89 -8.50
C ASP A 81 -3.05 -17.88 -9.12
N LEU A 82 -4.34 -17.74 -8.82
CA LEU A 82 -5.39 -18.59 -9.37
C LEU A 82 -5.66 -18.32 -10.86
N HIS A 83 -5.48 -17.09 -11.33
CA HIS A 83 -5.64 -16.75 -12.75
C HIS A 83 -4.47 -17.30 -13.57
N VAL A 84 -3.24 -17.17 -13.04
CA VAL A 84 -2.03 -17.76 -13.61
C VAL A 84 -2.11 -19.28 -13.64
N ALA A 85 -2.50 -19.93 -12.53
CA ALA A 85 -2.65 -21.38 -12.46
C ALA A 85 -3.68 -21.93 -13.47
N ALA A 86 -4.69 -21.14 -13.81
CA ALA A 86 -5.66 -21.46 -14.85
C ALA A 86 -5.21 -21.09 -16.28
N GLY A 87 -3.93 -20.75 -16.49
CA GLY A 87 -3.40 -20.33 -17.79
C GLY A 87 -3.97 -19.01 -18.31
N GLY A 88 -4.60 -18.20 -17.45
CA GLY A 88 -5.32 -16.99 -17.85
C GLY A 88 -6.69 -17.26 -18.51
N ALA A 89 -7.23 -18.48 -18.38
CA ALA A 89 -8.50 -18.86 -19.00
C ALA A 89 -9.66 -17.94 -18.56
N CYS A 90 -10.46 -17.51 -19.54
CA CYS A 90 -11.67 -16.72 -19.29
C CYS A 90 -12.79 -17.61 -18.72
N PRO A 91 -13.48 -17.20 -17.64
CA PRO A 91 -14.58 -17.98 -17.08
C PRO A 91 -15.83 -18.06 -17.98
N LYS A 92 -15.98 -17.14 -18.96
CA LYS A 92 -17.13 -17.11 -19.87
C LYS A 92 -16.96 -18.00 -21.10
N CYS A 93 -15.78 -17.97 -21.72
CA CYS A 93 -15.53 -18.67 -22.99
C CYS A 93 -14.42 -19.74 -22.91
N SER A 94 -13.85 -19.96 -21.73
CA SER A 94 -12.78 -20.94 -21.45
C SER A 94 -11.48 -20.79 -22.26
N ARG A 95 -11.37 -19.76 -23.12
CA ARG A 95 -10.18 -19.48 -23.94
C ARG A 95 -9.07 -18.86 -23.09
N MET A 96 -7.84 -19.30 -23.36
CA MET A 96 -6.61 -18.75 -22.77
C MET A 96 -5.99 -17.69 -23.70
N PRO A 97 -5.40 -16.61 -23.15
CA PRO A 97 -4.76 -15.58 -23.96
C PRO A 97 -3.52 -16.13 -24.66
N THR A 98 -3.51 -16.10 -26.00
CA THR A 98 -2.36 -16.46 -26.83
C THR A 98 -1.51 -15.23 -27.14
N LEU A 99 -0.21 -15.42 -27.36
CA LEU A 99 0.63 -14.38 -27.96
C LEU A 99 0.05 -14.07 -29.35
N THR A 100 -0.36 -12.83 -29.57
CA THR A 100 -0.66 -12.38 -30.94
C THR A 100 0.67 -12.30 -31.68
N CYS A 101 0.99 -13.31 -32.47
CA CYS A 101 2.04 -13.18 -33.47
C CYS A 101 1.51 -12.19 -34.50
N SER A 102 1.90 -10.92 -34.39
CA SER A 102 1.65 -9.95 -35.44
C SER A 102 2.40 -10.45 -36.68
N ARG A 103 1.71 -11.16 -37.57
CA ARG A 103 2.18 -11.44 -38.94
C ARG A 103 2.36 -10.08 -39.61
N LYS A 104 3.53 -9.46 -39.44
CA LYS A 104 4.01 -8.45 -40.37
C LYS A 104 4.19 -9.19 -41.70
N ARG A 105 3.31 -8.90 -42.66
CA ARG A 105 3.61 -9.17 -44.07
C ARG A 105 4.94 -8.48 -44.39
N SER A 106 5.81 -9.26 -45.01
CA SER A 106 7.22 -9.02 -45.33
C SER A 106 7.48 -7.80 -46.22
N ALA A 107 8.55 -7.05 -45.90
CA ALA A 107 9.57 -6.62 -46.86
C ALA A 107 10.86 -6.20 -46.13
N SER A 108 11.99 -6.52 -46.78
CA SER A 108 13.41 -6.58 -46.43
C SER A 108 14.16 -5.37 -45.83
N SER A 109 15.25 -5.72 -45.11
CA SER A 109 16.49 -4.97 -44.80
C SER A 109 16.37 -3.83 -43.76
N SER A 110 17.30 -3.59 -42.83
CA SER A 110 18.71 -3.95 -42.64
C SER A 110 19.04 -4.04 -41.13
N ARG A 111 20.12 -4.76 -40.77
CA ARG A 111 20.58 -5.00 -39.41
C ARG A 111 21.12 -3.73 -38.74
N THR A 112 20.61 -3.41 -37.56
CA THR A 112 21.36 -2.77 -36.47
C THR A 112 20.97 -3.42 -35.14
N SER A 113 21.98 -3.78 -34.37
CA SER A 113 21.89 -4.43 -33.07
C SER A 113 21.34 -3.48 -32.02
N GLU A 114 20.08 -3.68 -31.61
CA GLU A 114 19.49 -2.99 -30.46
C GLU A 114 19.23 -3.98 -29.32
N ASN A 115 19.74 -3.59 -28.15
CA ASN A 115 19.61 -4.27 -26.87
C ASN A 115 18.16 -4.63 -26.54
N THR A 116 18.00 -5.82 -25.97
CA THR A 116 16.76 -6.44 -25.52
C THR A 116 16.09 -5.64 -24.39
N ILE A 117 15.34 -4.59 -24.72
CA ILE A 117 14.46 -3.89 -23.77
C ILE A 117 13.25 -4.79 -23.52
N ALA A 118 13.13 -5.29 -22.28
CA ALA A 118 11.99 -6.08 -21.83
C ALA A 118 10.67 -5.37 -22.17
N ALA A 119 9.74 -6.11 -22.78
CA ALA A 119 8.44 -5.62 -23.21
C ALA A 119 7.66 -5.00 -22.04
N THR A 120 7.77 -3.68 -21.90
CA THR A 120 6.97 -2.89 -20.97
C THR A 120 5.53 -2.91 -21.49
N VAL A 121 4.63 -3.59 -20.79
CA VAL A 121 3.21 -3.62 -21.17
C VAL A 121 2.65 -2.22 -20.98
N LYS A 122 2.47 -1.49 -22.09
CA LYS A 122 1.78 -0.19 -22.09
C LYS A 122 0.37 -0.39 -21.54
N HIS A 123 -0.01 0.44 -20.57
CA HIS A 123 -1.33 0.42 -19.96
C HIS A 123 -2.41 0.53 -21.05
N ARG A 124 -3.25 -0.50 -21.21
CA ARG A 124 -4.47 -0.39 -22.02
C ARG A 124 -5.50 0.34 -21.16
N CYS A 125 -5.60 1.65 -21.35
CA CYS A 125 -6.72 2.42 -20.84
C CYS A 125 -8.02 1.77 -21.33
N ARG A 126 -8.98 1.62 -20.41
CA ARG A 126 -10.36 1.28 -20.75
C ARG A 126 -10.82 2.27 -21.84
N PRO A 127 -11.39 1.83 -22.97
CA PRO A 127 -12.09 2.76 -23.86
C PRO A 127 -13.23 3.41 -23.07
N ASP A 128 -13.47 4.70 -23.35
CA ASP A 128 -14.56 5.51 -22.80
C ASP A 128 -15.87 4.72 -22.83
N ASN A 129 -16.37 4.31 -21.67
CA ASN A 129 -17.62 3.56 -21.57
C ASN A 129 -18.32 3.89 -20.25
N SER A 130 -18.48 5.21 -20.01
CA SER A 130 -19.29 5.76 -18.92
C SER A 130 -20.70 5.13 -18.85
N LEU A 131 -21.26 4.73 -20.00
CA LEU A 131 -22.56 4.06 -20.10
C LEU A 131 -22.53 2.59 -19.64
N ALA A 132 -21.52 1.80 -20.04
CA ALA A 132 -21.42 0.37 -19.67
C ALA A 132 -21.12 0.12 -18.17
N ILE A 133 -20.77 1.16 -17.42
CA ILE A 133 -20.47 1.13 -15.99
C ILE A 133 -21.75 1.27 -15.15
N LEU A 134 -22.75 1.97 -15.67
CA LEU A 134 -24.07 2.10 -15.06
C LEU A 134 -24.85 0.77 -15.12
N ASP A 135 -24.63 -0.01 -16.18
CA ASP A 135 -25.30 -1.30 -16.42
C ASP A 135 -24.65 -2.50 -15.70
N ALA A 136 -23.52 -2.30 -15.01
CA ALA A 136 -22.88 -3.38 -14.26
C ALA A 136 -23.70 -3.70 -12.99
N PRO A 137 -24.05 -4.98 -12.72
CA PRO A 137 -24.87 -5.38 -11.56
C PRO A 137 -24.25 -5.04 -10.18
N ASN A 138 -23.00 -4.56 -10.17
CA ASN A 138 -22.25 -4.14 -8.99
C ASN A 138 -21.74 -2.68 -9.10
N ALA A 139 -22.54 -1.77 -9.68
CA ALA A 139 -22.20 -0.36 -9.88
C ALA A 139 -21.74 0.37 -8.60
N SER A 140 -22.13 -0.07 -7.40
CA SER A 140 -21.74 0.56 -6.12
C SER A 140 -20.24 0.50 -5.80
N ARG A 141 -19.48 -0.44 -6.38
CA ARG A 141 -18.02 -0.55 -6.18
C ARG A 141 -17.20 0.24 -7.20
N VAL A 142 -17.83 0.65 -8.30
CA VAL A 142 -17.23 1.52 -9.33
C VAL A 142 -17.65 2.97 -9.13
N LYS A 143 -18.85 3.25 -8.59
CA LYS A 143 -19.33 4.61 -8.27
C LYS A 143 -18.43 5.40 -7.32
N ASN A 144 -17.72 4.75 -6.41
CA ASN A 144 -16.72 5.41 -5.54
C ASN A 144 -15.32 5.48 -6.16
N SER A 145 -15.13 4.87 -7.34
CA SER A 145 -13.96 5.09 -8.18
C SER A 145 -14.28 6.24 -9.11
N ILE A 146 -14.13 7.47 -8.62
CA ILE A 146 -14.04 8.71 -9.41
C ILE A 146 -12.80 8.61 -10.32
N ALA A 147 -12.82 7.73 -11.32
CA ALA A 147 -11.68 7.47 -12.19
C ALA A 147 -12.07 7.16 -13.63
N ASP A 148 -13.35 7.27 -13.99
CA ASP A 148 -13.76 6.93 -15.34
C ASP A 148 -13.52 8.07 -16.35
N ASN A 149 -13.20 9.30 -15.92
CA ASN A 149 -12.90 10.41 -16.86
C ASN A 149 -11.51 11.06 -16.68
N GLY A 150 -10.53 10.44 -15.99
CA GLY A 150 -9.28 11.17 -15.75
C GLY A 150 -8.03 10.47 -15.23
N TYR A 151 -8.07 9.23 -14.72
CA TYR A 151 -6.89 8.68 -14.05
C TYR A 151 -6.44 7.29 -14.49
N LEU A 152 -5.73 7.29 -15.62
CA LEU A 152 -4.39 6.71 -15.83
C LEU A 152 -3.89 7.11 -17.24
N ARG A 153 -3.86 8.42 -17.56
CA ARG A 153 -3.13 8.94 -18.74
C ARG A 153 -1.62 9.06 -18.50
N VAL A 154 -1.16 8.72 -17.30
CA VAL A 154 0.27 8.69 -16.93
C VAL A 154 0.79 7.29 -17.21
N SER A 155 1.66 7.15 -18.21
CA SER A 155 2.43 5.92 -18.44
C SER A 155 3.53 5.81 -17.38
N GLU A 156 3.14 5.48 -16.16
CA GLU A 156 4.07 5.27 -15.07
C GLU A 156 4.48 3.81 -15.00
N THR A 157 5.76 3.53 -15.24
CA THR A 157 6.32 2.17 -15.20
C THR A 157 6.98 1.87 -13.86
N ARG A 158 7.27 2.91 -13.07
CA ARG A 158 7.86 2.82 -11.73
C ARG A 158 6.84 2.31 -10.72
N ASN A 159 7.36 1.68 -9.67
CA ASN A 159 6.54 1.23 -8.56
C ASN A 159 6.32 2.38 -7.57
N LEU A 160 5.18 3.07 -7.70
CA LEU A 160 4.84 4.20 -6.83
C LEU A 160 4.15 3.77 -5.52
N LEU A 161 4.23 2.50 -5.13
CA LEU A 161 3.58 2.03 -3.90
C LEU A 161 4.39 2.42 -2.66
N PRO A 162 3.83 3.24 -1.76
CA PRO A 162 4.55 3.68 -0.58
C PRO A 162 4.82 2.53 0.40
N MET A 163 5.95 2.61 1.10
CA MET A 163 6.38 1.68 2.16
C MET A 163 5.50 1.81 3.40
N LEU A 164 5.10 0.68 3.99
CA LEU A 164 4.20 0.63 5.14
C LEU A 164 4.95 0.27 6.43
N ALA A 165 4.49 0.80 7.56
CA ALA A 165 5.14 0.62 8.85
C ALA A 165 4.63 -0.60 9.64
N ARG A 166 5.51 -1.29 10.37
CA ARG A 166 5.13 -2.25 11.44
C ARG A 166 4.94 -1.53 12.77
N ASN A 167 4.32 -2.20 13.74
CA ASN A 167 4.13 -1.63 15.07
C ASN A 167 5.41 -1.83 15.89
N TYR A 168 5.90 -0.77 16.53
CA TYR A 168 7.11 -0.81 17.34
C TYR A 168 7.03 -1.82 18.48
N ASP A 169 5.91 -1.86 19.23
CA ASP A 169 5.72 -2.76 20.38
C ASP A 169 5.91 -4.24 20.01
N LYS A 170 5.62 -4.61 18.76
CA LYS A 170 5.76 -5.99 18.25
C LYS A 170 7.17 -6.31 17.77
N GLU A 171 7.99 -5.29 17.50
CA GLU A 171 9.31 -5.42 16.90
C GLU A 171 10.43 -5.01 17.86
N VAL A 172 10.12 -4.39 19.01
CA VAL A 172 11.08 -3.87 20.01
C VAL A 172 12.11 -4.90 20.47
N LYS A 173 11.74 -6.18 20.55
CA LYS A 173 12.62 -7.29 20.94
C LYS A 173 13.66 -7.63 19.86
N ARG A 174 13.44 -7.23 18.60
CA ARG A 174 14.33 -7.46 17.45
C ARG A 174 15.27 -6.28 17.17
N ILE A 175 15.23 -5.26 18.02
CA ILE A 175 16.05 -4.05 17.89
C ILE A 175 17.14 -4.13 18.95
N SER A 176 18.39 -4.08 18.52
CA SER A 176 19.55 -4.05 19.40
C SER A 176 19.59 -2.71 20.16
N ASN A 177 20.12 -2.72 21.38
CA ASN A 177 20.21 -1.50 22.19
C ASN A 177 21.19 -0.47 21.59
N ASP A 178 22.22 -0.94 20.88
CA ASP A 178 23.24 -0.11 20.25
C ASP A 178 22.95 0.25 18.80
N GLU A 179 21.81 -0.23 18.26
CA GLU A 179 21.42 0.10 16.89
C GLU A 179 21.07 1.59 16.77
N GLN A 180 21.63 2.25 15.75
CA GLN A 180 21.28 3.62 15.43
C GLN A 180 19.89 3.67 14.78
N LEU A 181 18.97 4.40 15.41
CA LEU A 181 17.61 4.59 14.94
C LEU A 181 17.40 6.03 14.47
N PHE A 182 16.57 6.18 13.44
CA PHE A 182 16.16 7.48 12.92
C PHE A 182 14.71 7.75 13.29
N VAL A 183 14.47 8.73 14.14
CA VAL A 183 13.15 9.01 14.72
C VAL A 183 12.61 10.32 14.16
N SER A 184 11.35 10.30 13.72
CA SER A 184 10.63 11.46 13.21
C SER A 184 9.24 11.54 13.84
N PRO A 185 8.61 12.72 13.91
CA PRO A 185 7.23 12.81 14.36
C PRO A 185 6.32 12.00 13.43
N LYS A 186 5.35 11.32 14.01
CA LYS A 186 4.26 10.73 13.25
C LYS A 186 3.18 11.79 13.05
N LEU A 187 3.08 12.28 11.83
CA LEU A 187 2.04 13.20 11.44
C LEU A 187 0.70 12.45 11.37
N ASP A 188 -0.37 13.16 11.72
CA ASP A 188 -1.75 12.72 11.49
C ASP A 188 -2.26 13.51 10.29
N GLY A 189 -2.07 12.98 9.08
CA GLY A 189 -2.47 13.63 7.84
C GLY A 189 -2.87 12.63 6.76
N VAL A 190 -2.79 13.07 5.50
CA VAL A 190 -3.09 12.21 4.35
C VAL A 190 -1.82 11.98 3.55
N ARG A 191 -1.35 10.73 3.54
CA ARG A 191 -0.15 10.34 2.79
C ARG A 191 -0.25 10.70 1.30
N CYS A 192 0.79 11.34 0.79
CA CYS A 192 0.89 11.83 -0.57
C CYS A 192 2.26 11.48 -1.18
N VAL A 193 2.25 10.85 -2.35
CA VAL A 193 3.42 10.55 -3.18
C VAL A 193 3.43 11.51 -4.35
N VAL A 194 4.53 12.20 -4.61
CA VAL A 194 4.62 13.19 -5.70
C VAL A 194 5.56 12.68 -6.78
N ALA A 195 5.10 12.66 -8.02
CA ALA A 195 5.90 12.22 -9.17
C ALA A 195 5.74 13.20 -10.35
N TRP A 196 6.77 13.30 -11.19
CA TRP A 196 6.73 14.05 -12.43
C TRP A 196 5.95 13.30 -13.51
N ASN A 197 4.96 13.96 -14.12
CA ASN A 197 4.28 13.48 -15.30
C ASN A 197 4.99 14.01 -16.56
N LEU A 198 5.67 13.10 -17.28
CA LEU A 198 6.43 13.43 -18.49
C LEU A 198 5.55 13.95 -19.64
N ARG A 199 4.29 13.50 -19.74
CA ARG A 199 3.39 13.87 -20.84
C ARG A 199 2.90 15.30 -20.68
N ASP A 200 2.40 15.61 -19.50
CA ASP A 200 1.74 16.88 -19.22
C ASP A 200 2.70 17.93 -18.63
N ARG A 201 3.96 17.53 -18.39
CA ARG A 201 5.04 18.35 -17.81
C ARG A 201 4.62 19.04 -16.50
N CYS A 202 3.93 18.30 -15.64
CA CYS A 202 3.42 18.77 -14.35
C CYS A 202 3.57 17.71 -13.25
N LEU A 203 3.38 18.11 -11.99
CA LEU A 203 3.40 17.16 -10.87
C LEU A 203 2.07 16.43 -10.70
N SER A 204 2.17 15.16 -10.33
CA SER A 204 1.04 14.31 -9.98
C SER A 204 1.11 13.90 -8.51
N PHE A 205 -0.01 14.08 -7.79
CA PHE A 205 -0.10 13.89 -6.33
C PHE A 205 -0.90 12.62 -5.96
N PHE A 206 -0.14 11.55 -5.76
CA PHE A 206 -0.40 10.19 -5.28
C PHE A 206 -1.06 10.02 -3.91
N SER A 207 -2.33 9.66 -3.77
CA SER A 207 -2.79 9.04 -2.53
C SER A 207 -2.12 7.67 -2.31
N ARG A 208 -2.15 7.16 -1.06
CA ARG A 208 -1.64 5.80 -0.74
C ARG A 208 -2.23 4.71 -1.65
N SER A 209 -3.50 4.83 -2.06
CA SER A 209 -4.18 3.84 -2.92
C SER A 209 -4.03 4.12 -4.41
N GLY A 210 -3.32 5.19 -4.78
CA GLY A 210 -3.09 5.60 -6.17
C GLY A 210 -4.17 6.49 -6.77
N MET A 211 -4.99 7.15 -5.95
CA MET A 211 -5.91 8.18 -6.43
C MET A 211 -5.16 9.50 -6.54
N LEU A 212 -5.42 10.31 -7.57
CA LEU A 212 -4.82 11.64 -7.62
C LEU A 212 -5.57 12.66 -6.79
N PHE A 213 -4.78 13.52 -6.18
CA PHE A 213 -5.24 14.72 -5.49
C PHE A 213 -5.22 15.91 -6.44
N ASP A 214 -6.31 16.65 -6.40
CA ASP A 214 -6.51 17.88 -7.14
C ASP A 214 -6.24 19.13 -6.28
N CYS A 215 -6.03 18.96 -4.97
CA CYS A 215 -5.99 20.03 -3.97
C CYS A 215 -4.62 20.71 -3.79
N CYS A 216 -3.62 20.37 -4.60
CA CYS A 216 -2.21 20.73 -4.37
C CYS A 216 -1.72 21.90 -5.26
N ASP A 217 -2.62 22.75 -5.74
CA ASP A 217 -2.33 23.79 -6.74
C ASP A 217 -1.31 24.83 -6.23
N HIS A 218 -1.31 25.15 -4.93
CA HIS A 218 -0.36 26.07 -4.28
C HIS A 218 0.97 25.40 -3.88
N ILE A 219 1.00 24.07 -3.79
CA ILE A 219 2.18 23.27 -3.42
C ILE A 219 3.06 23.00 -4.64
N GLU A 220 2.44 22.73 -5.79
CA GLU A 220 3.11 22.36 -7.03
C GLU A 220 4.25 23.33 -7.43
N PRO A 221 4.06 24.67 -7.41
CA PRO A 221 5.09 25.60 -7.86
C PRO A 221 6.37 25.58 -7.01
N GLN A 222 6.28 25.22 -5.72
CA GLN A 222 7.46 25.13 -4.85
C GLN A 222 8.27 23.86 -5.10
N LEU A 223 7.61 22.78 -5.52
CA LEU A 223 8.26 21.51 -5.83
C LEU A 223 8.81 21.46 -7.27
N ARG A 224 8.14 22.12 -8.22
CA ARG A 224 8.45 22.05 -9.66
C ARG A 224 9.94 22.15 -10.00
N PRO A 225 10.73 23.11 -9.46
CA PRO A 225 12.15 23.24 -9.81
C PRO A 225 12.98 21.99 -9.53
N LEU A 226 12.62 21.20 -8.50
CA LEU A 226 13.32 19.96 -8.21
C LEU A 226 13.06 18.89 -9.27
N PHE A 227 11.80 18.76 -9.69
CA PHE A 227 11.39 17.72 -10.65
C PHE A 227 11.75 18.07 -12.10
N GLU A 228 11.86 19.35 -12.44
CA GLU A 228 12.41 19.77 -13.74
C GLU A 228 13.88 19.39 -13.88
N LYS A 229 14.65 19.50 -12.78
CA LYS A 229 16.05 19.05 -12.73
C LYS A 229 16.16 17.52 -12.70
N ASP A 230 15.32 16.87 -11.91
CA ASP A 230 15.24 15.42 -11.80
C ASP A 230 13.83 14.88 -12.08
N ASN A 231 13.58 14.55 -13.35
CA ASN A 231 12.32 13.93 -13.78
C ASN A 231 12.12 12.49 -13.26
N MET A 232 13.16 11.85 -12.71
CA MET A 232 13.04 10.55 -12.04
C MET A 232 12.67 10.71 -10.55
N LEU A 233 12.71 11.91 -10.01
CA LEU A 233 12.38 12.16 -8.61
C LEU A 233 10.95 11.70 -8.30
N VAL A 234 10.81 10.97 -7.19
CA VAL A 234 9.53 10.67 -6.57
C VAL A 234 9.66 10.87 -5.07
N LEU A 235 8.86 11.78 -4.54
CA LEU A 235 8.86 12.14 -3.12
C LEU A 235 7.74 11.40 -2.38
N ASP A 236 7.99 11.05 -1.12
CA ASP A 236 7.02 10.46 -0.20
C ASP A 236 6.84 11.37 1.00
N GLY A 237 5.59 11.72 1.26
CA GLY A 237 5.27 12.66 2.31
C GLY A 237 3.81 12.58 2.73
N GLU A 238 3.38 13.63 3.40
CA GLU A 238 2.06 13.74 4.00
C GLU A 238 1.51 15.14 3.77
N LEU A 239 0.27 15.21 3.27
CA LEU A 239 -0.50 16.44 3.29
C LEU A 239 -1.00 16.64 4.72
N TYR A 240 -0.52 17.70 5.34
CA TYR A 240 -0.67 17.96 6.76
C TYR A 240 -0.61 19.48 7.02
N ASN A 241 -1.24 19.95 8.09
CA ASN A 241 -1.01 21.29 8.60
C ASN A 241 -1.13 21.24 10.12
N HIS A 242 -0.02 21.49 10.83
CA HIS A 242 0.05 21.42 12.28
C HIS A 242 -0.83 22.49 12.95
N ASP A 243 -0.95 23.64 12.31
CA ASP A 243 -1.64 24.81 12.85
C ASP A 243 -3.13 24.85 12.43
N ALA A 244 -3.65 23.79 11.80
CA ALA A 244 -5.04 23.73 11.38
C ALA A 244 -5.96 23.48 12.58
N SER A 245 -6.97 24.33 12.75
CA SER A 245 -7.95 24.22 13.83
C SER A 245 -8.95 23.06 13.64
N ASP A 246 -9.23 22.65 12.40
CA ASP A 246 -10.16 21.56 12.10
C ASP A 246 -9.53 20.55 11.13
N PHE A 247 -9.01 19.46 11.71
CA PHE A 247 -8.39 18.36 10.97
C PHE A 247 -9.37 17.57 10.10
N GLU A 248 -10.63 17.43 10.55
CA GLU A 248 -11.64 16.66 9.82
C GLU A 248 -12.04 17.38 8.53
N GLN A 249 -12.23 18.70 8.62
CA GLN A 249 -12.45 19.56 7.46
C GLN A 249 -11.26 19.51 6.50
N LEU A 250 -10.02 19.57 7.02
CA LEU A 250 -8.81 19.49 6.19
C LEU A 250 -8.73 18.15 5.43
N THR A 251 -8.99 17.03 6.11
CA THR A 251 -9.00 15.69 5.50
C THR A 251 -10.10 15.54 4.45
N SER A 252 -11.28 16.10 4.70
CA SER A 252 -12.38 16.13 3.75
C SER A 252 -12.04 16.97 2.51
N ALA A 253 -11.44 18.15 2.71
CA ALA A 253 -11.02 19.04 1.66
C ALA A 253 -9.97 18.40 0.73
N ILE A 254 -9.01 17.63 1.25
CA ILE A 254 -8.01 16.90 0.44
C ILE A 254 -8.66 15.93 -0.57
N ARG A 255 -9.80 15.34 -0.20
CA ARG A 255 -10.51 14.35 -1.05
C ARG A 255 -11.44 14.99 -2.07
N THR A 256 -11.67 16.30 -1.98
CA THR A 256 -12.57 17.02 -2.88
C THR A 256 -11.87 17.35 -4.20
N THR A 257 -12.45 16.90 -5.32
CA THR A 257 -11.94 17.13 -6.67
C THR A 257 -12.18 18.57 -7.13
N ARG A 258 -11.49 19.02 -8.19
CA ARG A 258 -11.70 20.38 -8.74
C ARG A 258 -13.17 20.63 -9.12
N GLN A 259 -13.86 19.62 -9.63
CA GLN A 259 -15.26 19.72 -10.07
C GLN A 259 -16.24 20.02 -8.93
N HIS A 260 -15.92 19.60 -7.71
CA HIS A 260 -16.78 19.79 -6.53
C HIS A 260 -16.21 20.82 -5.55
N ARG A 261 -15.17 21.56 -5.95
CA ARG A 261 -14.51 22.56 -5.11
C ARG A 261 -15.36 23.83 -5.03
N THR A 262 -15.78 24.18 -3.82
CA THR A 262 -16.36 25.50 -3.51
C THR A 262 -15.27 26.46 -3.05
N ALA A 263 -15.53 27.78 -3.06
CA ALA A 263 -14.58 28.78 -2.58
C ALA A 263 -14.19 28.59 -1.09
N GLY A 264 -15.11 28.06 -0.27
CA GLY A 264 -14.80 27.70 1.12
C GLY A 264 -13.81 26.55 1.22
N ILE A 265 -14.02 25.49 0.43
CA ILE A 265 -13.11 24.34 0.39
C ILE A 265 -11.74 24.76 -0.17
N GLU A 266 -11.70 25.63 -1.17
CA GLU A 266 -10.45 26.16 -1.72
C GLU A 266 -9.61 26.87 -0.66
N LYS A 267 -10.22 27.72 0.19
CA LYS A 267 -9.52 28.38 1.30
C LYS A 267 -8.92 27.36 2.27
N VAL A 268 -9.62 26.28 2.56
CA VAL A 268 -9.10 25.18 3.40
C VAL A 268 -7.95 24.46 2.70
N GLN A 269 -8.07 24.17 1.40
CA GLN A 269 -7.01 23.53 0.61
C GLN A 269 -5.74 24.40 0.57
N GLN A 270 -5.86 25.72 0.48
CA GLN A 270 -4.72 26.66 0.52
C GLN A 270 -3.94 26.63 1.85
N GLN A 271 -4.52 26.10 2.93
CA GLN A 271 -3.82 25.93 4.21
C GLN A 271 -2.95 24.67 4.23
N LEU A 272 -3.12 23.74 3.29
CA LEU A 272 -2.37 22.49 3.24
C LEU A 272 -0.87 22.74 3.09
N GLN A 273 -0.08 21.92 3.78
CA GLN A 273 1.36 21.84 3.60
C GLN A 273 1.71 20.42 3.17
N TYR A 274 2.78 20.28 2.39
CA TYR A 274 3.34 18.99 2.04
C TYR A 274 4.59 18.74 2.88
N HIS A 275 4.50 17.76 3.77
CA HIS A 275 5.57 17.36 4.67
C HIS A 275 6.27 16.13 4.10
N VAL A 276 7.45 16.31 3.51
CA VAL A 276 8.22 15.23 2.89
C VAL A 276 9.10 14.53 3.91
N PHE A 277 9.15 13.20 3.86
CA PHE A 277 9.91 12.39 4.81
C PHE A 277 10.75 11.27 4.18
N ASP A 278 10.55 10.94 2.91
CA ASP A 278 11.35 9.94 2.18
C ASP A 278 11.30 10.21 0.67
N LEU A 279 12.02 9.42 -0.10
CA LEU A 279 11.98 9.42 -1.56
C LEU A 279 11.97 7.99 -2.10
N LEU A 280 11.19 7.76 -3.15
CA LEU A 280 11.07 6.45 -3.82
C LEU A 280 12.06 6.34 -4.97
N TYR A 281 12.35 7.44 -5.66
CA TYR A 281 13.24 7.48 -6.81
C TYR A 281 13.98 8.82 -6.85
N ALA A 282 15.22 8.79 -7.33
CA ALA A 282 16.03 9.96 -7.69
C ALA A 282 17.12 9.49 -8.67
N LYS A 283 17.58 10.37 -9.57
CA LYS A 283 18.67 10.06 -10.54
C LYS A 283 19.94 9.56 -9.86
N GLU A 284 20.25 10.06 -8.67
CA GLU A 284 21.42 9.65 -7.88
C GLU A 284 21.34 8.17 -7.44
N PHE A 285 20.14 7.61 -7.36
CA PHE A 285 19.89 6.28 -6.80
C PHE A 285 19.11 5.39 -7.79
N PRO A 286 19.78 4.59 -8.64
CA PRO A 286 19.11 3.74 -9.62
C PRO A 286 18.30 2.59 -8.98
N HIS A 287 18.69 2.14 -7.79
CA HIS A 287 18.06 0.99 -7.11
C HIS A 287 17.66 1.31 -5.67
N MET A 288 16.53 1.97 -5.47
CA MET A 288 16.09 2.40 -4.12
C MET A 288 15.88 1.24 -3.13
N THR A 289 15.68 0.02 -3.60
CA THR A 289 15.51 -1.17 -2.72
C THR A 289 16.76 -1.48 -1.92
N VAL A 290 17.94 -1.00 -2.31
CA VAL A 290 19.20 -1.26 -1.59
C VAL A 290 19.77 -0.03 -0.89
N VAL A 291 19.20 1.16 -1.10
CA VAL A 291 19.72 2.42 -0.53
C VAL A 291 19.18 2.62 0.89
N PRO A 292 20.03 2.61 1.95
CA PRO A 292 19.59 2.77 3.33
C PRO A 292 18.88 4.11 3.58
N PHE A 293 18.02 4.15 4.61
CA PHE A 293 17.24 5.35 4.91
C PHE A 293 18.09 6.59 5.17
N GLY A 294 19.19 6.48 5.91
CA GLY A 294 20.07 7.62 6.21
C GLY A 294 20.61 8.30 4.94
N GLN A 295 20.97 7.53 3.91
CA GLN A 295 21.43 8.08 2.64
C GLN A 295 20.29 8.78 1.88
N ARG A 296 19.10 8.17 1.82
CA ARG A 296 17.91 8.79 1.22
C ARG A 296 17.57 10.10 1.92
N TYR A 297 17.57 10.11 3.25
CA TYR A 297 17.25 11.29 4.02
C TYR A 297 18.29 12.40 3.84
N LYS A 298 19.59 12.07 3.78
CA LYS A 298 20.64 13.05 3.47
C LYS A 298 20.41 13.73 2.12
N HIS A 299 20.16 12.94 1.08
CA HIS A 299 19.84 13.48 -0.25
C HIS A 299 18.56 14.35 -0.22
N LEU A 300 17.54 13.92 0.52
CA LEU A 300 16.33 14.71 0.71
C LEU A 300 16.60 16.06 1.40
N CYS A 301 17.47 16.10 2.41
CA CYS A 301 17.91 17.35 3.04
C CYS A 301 18.53 18.30 2.01
N ASP A 302 19.42 17.81 1.16
CA ASP A 302 20.11 18.62 0.14
C ASP A 302 19.11 19.17 -0.91
N LEU A 303 18.10 18.38 -1.29
CA LEU A 303 17.02 18.83 -2.15
C LEU A 303 16.18 19.94 -1.48
N MET A 304 15.84 19.77 -0.20
CA MET A 304 15.02 20.75 0.53
C MET A 304 15.77 22.05 0.82
N GLN A 305 17.09 22.00 1.03
CA GLN A 305 17.92 23.21 1.17
C GLN A 305 17.92 24.04 -0.13
N LYS A 306 17.96 23.39 -1.30
CA LYS A 306 17.90 24.08 -2.61
C LYS A 306 16.59 24.83 -2.82
N ILE A 307 15.44 24.27 -2.42
CA ILE A 307 14.15 24.99 -2.44
C ILE A 307 14.20 26.20 -1.50
N ASN A 308 14.72 26.00 -0.29
CA ASN A 308 14.72 27.03 0.76
C ASN A 308 15.68 28.20 0.50
N SER A 309 16.69 28.02 -0.35
CA SER A 309 17.71 29.03 -0.66
C SER A 309 17.30 30.01 -1.76
N GLY A 310 16.15 29.77 -2.43
CA GLY A 310 15.63 30.67 -3.46
C GLY A 310 15.24 32.05 -2.88
N LYS A 311 15.74 33.13 -3.47
CA LYS A 311 15.53 34.55 -3.08
C LYS A 311 14.08 35.05 -3.31
N GLY A 312 13.09 34.33 -2.82
CA GLY A 312 11.69 34.75 -2.80
C GLY A 312 11.29 35.20 -1.39
N GLN A 313 11.77 36.36 -0.94
CA GLN A 313 11.30 36.96 0.31
C GLN A 313 9.79 37.19 0.21
N GLY A 314 8.99 36.50 1.02
CA GLY A 314 7.54 36.74 1.17
C GLY A 314 6.60 35.57 0.83
N ARG A 315 7.07 34.48 0.18
CA ARG A 315 6.20 33.31 -0.08
C ARG A 315 6.13 32.37 1.12
N ARG A 316 4.91 32.10 1.62
CA ARG A 316 4.64 31.10 2.68
C ARG A 316 5.25 29.75 2.28
N LYS A 317 6.10 29.17 3.14
CA LYS A 317 6.68 27.84 2.90
C LYS A 317 5.63 26.77 3.12
N VAL A 318 5.17 26.15 2.03
CA VAL A 318 4.15 25.09 2.07
C VAL A 318 4.74 23.70 1.90
N VAL A 319 5.99 23.60 1.45
CA VAL A 319 6.78 22.35 1.46
C VAL A 319 7.70 22.35 2.68
N LYS A 320 7.62 21.30 3.51
CA LYS A 320 8.40 21.16 4.73
C LYS A 320 9.08 19.79 4.77
N LEU A 321 10.33 19.76 5.24
CA LEU A 321 11.02 18.51 5.57
C LEU A 321 10.59 18.05 6.95
N VAL A 322 10.19 16.79 7.09
CA VAL A 322 9.96 16.19 8.41
C VAL A 322 11.29 15.99 9.11
N PRO A 323 11.51 16.56 10.30
CA PRO A 323 12.79 16.45 11.00
C PRO A 323 13.02 15.01 11.46
N VAL A 324 14.27 14.57 11.34
CA VAL A 324 14.73 13.26 11.81
C VAL A 324 15.84 13.47 12.84
N MET A 325 15.70 12.80 13.98
CA MET A 325 16.70 12.72 15.04
C MET A 325 17.33 11.33 15.07
N SER A 326 18.65 11.28 15.22
CA SER A 326 19.35 10.02 15.54
C SER A 326 19.15 9.71 17.01
N ALA A 327 18.77 8.48 17.33
CA ALA A 327 18.47 8.04 18.69
C ALA A 327 18.87 6.58 18.92
N LYS A 328 19.08 6.20 20.19
CA LYS A 328 19.16 4.80 20.60
C LYS A 328 17.81 4.30 21.08
N LYS A 329 17.70 2.98 21.28
CA LYS A 329 16.48 2.35 21.80
C LYS A 329 16.02 2.93 23.15
N SER A 330 16.97 3.31 24.02
CA SER A 330 16.70 3.93 25.33
C SER A 330 15.97 5.26 25.23
N ASP A 331 16.14 6.01 24.14
CA ASP A 331 15.61 7.35 23.99
C ASP A 331 14.17 7.36 23.43
N ILE A 332 13.71 6.22 22.91
CA ILE A 332 12.47 6.11 22.13
C ILE A 332 11.24 6.52 22.94
N ASP A 333 11.11 6.07 24.19
CA ASP A 333 9.96 6.42 25.03
C ASP A 333 9.94 7.91 25.39
N ARG A 334 11.12 8.51 25.62
CA ARG A 334 11.26 9.96 25.86
C ARG A 334 10.85 10.75 24.62
N LEU A 335 11.32 10.33 23.45
CA LEU A 335 10.98 10.98 22.18
C LEU A 335 9.49 10.83 21.84
N LEU A 336 8.88 9.69 22.16
CA LEU A 336 7.44 9.50 22.00
C LEU A 336 6.66 10.54 22.82
N ARG A 337 6.95 10.65 24.12
CA ARG A 337 6.28 11.62 25.01
C ARG A 337 6.42 13.04 24.51
N LEU A 338 7.65 13.45 24.16
CA LEU A 338 7.92 14.79 23.64
C LEU A 338 7.13 15.12 22.36
N ASN A 339 6.95 14.15 21.46
CA ASN A 339 6.19 14.38 20.23
C ASN A 339 4.67 14.40 20.48
N VAL A 340 4.18 13.58 21.41
CA VAL A 340 2.77 13.61 21.83
C VAL A 340 2.44 14.94 22.52
N ASP A 341 3.32 15.44 23.40
CA ASP A 341 3.16 16.74 24.06
C ASP A 341 3.17 17.91 23.07
N ARG A 342 3.84 17.73 21.92
CA ARG A 342 3.83 18.68 20.79
C ARG A 342 2.63 18.49 19.85
N GLY A 343 1.67 17.62 20.16
CA GLY A 343 0.46 17.42 19.37
C GLY A 343 0.63 16.52 18.13
N TYR A 344 1.68 15.69 18.06
CA TYR A 344 1.81 14.66 17.02
C TYR A 344 1.16 13.34 17.45
N GLU A 345 0.72 12.50 16.49
CA GLU A 345 0.09 11.19 16.78
C GLU A 345 1.04 10.23 17.53
N GLY A 346 2.34 10.44 17.38
CA GLY A 346 3.39 9.62 17.96
C GLY A 346 4.70 9.80 17.22
N ILE A 347 5.45 8.71 17.02
CA ILE A 347 6.73 8.73 16.29
C ILE A 347 6.82 7.64 15.24
N MET A 348 7.57 7.95 14.18
CA MET A 348 7.99 7.03 13.14
C MET A 348 9.48 6.73 13.35
N ILE A 349 9.82 5.44 13.43
CA ILE A 349 11.19 4.97 13.69
C ILE A 349 11.68 4.23 12.45
N ARG A 350 12.83 4.61 11.94
CA ARG A 350 13.46 4.02 10.75
C ARG A 350 14.80 3.42 11.08
N ARG A 351 15.09 2.29 10.44
CA ARG A 351 16.34 1.55 10.54
C ARG A 351 17.02 1.59 9.18
N ASN A 352 18.35 1.53 9.15
CA ASN A 352 19.08 1.37 7.88
C ASN A 352 18.99 -0.06 7.31
N GLY A 353 18.45 -1.00 8.09
CA GLY A 353 18.50 -2.43 7.79
C GLY A 353 19.79 -3.05 8.30
N ILE A 354 19.80 -4.39 8.43
CA ILE A 354 21.00 -5.13 8.84
C ILE A 354 21.77 -5.46 7.56
N GLU A 355 23.03 -5.04 7.46
CA GLU A 355 23.99 -5.50 6.44
C GLU A 355 24.44 -6.94 6.75
N ASP A 356 23.51 -7.88 6.84
CA ASP A 356 23.90 -9.27 7.02
C ASP A 356 24.40 -9.82 5.68
N ASN A 357 25.73 -9.89 5.53
CA ASN A 357 26.45 -10.62 4.47
C ASN A 357 26.08 -12.12 4.36
N LYS A 358 25.10 -12.60 5.13
CA LYS A 358 24.56 -13.98 5.11
C LYS A 358 23.26 -14.14 4.33
N CYS A 359 22.64 -13.07 3.81
CA CYS A 359 21.31 -13.18 3.19
C CYS A 359 21.30 -12.81 1.69
N MET A 360 21.96 -13.64 0.87
CA MET A 360 21.70 -13.68 -0.58
C MET A 360 21.05 -15.01 -1.04
N THR A 361 20.78 -15.95 -0.14
CA THR A 361 20.40 -17.33 -0.51
C THR A 361 18.99 -17.78 -0.10
N SER A 362 18.13 -16.92 0.44
CA SER A 362 16.77 -17.34 0.85
C SER A 362 15.67 -16.31 0.57
N VAL A 363 15.28 -16.19 -0.70
CA VAL A 363 13.92 -15.77 -1.04
C VAL A 363 13.00 -16.97 -0.84
N SER A 364 12.67 -17.23 0.43
CA SER A 364 11.75 -18.29 0.82
C SER A 364 10.35 -17.96 0.29
N SER A 365 9.86 -18.86 -0.55
CA SER A 365 8.51 -18.86 -1.11
C SER A 365 7.51 -19.39 -0.08
N SER A 366 7.31 -18.66 1.02
CA SER A 366 6.22 -18.91 1.97
C SER A 366 6.16 -17.76 2.98
N GLY A 367 4.96 -17.35 3.36
CA GLY A 367 4.75 -16.19 4.22
C GLY A 367 5.43 -16.35 5.59
N GLY A 368 6.56 -15.70 5.77
CA GLY A 368 7.29 -15.63 7.04
C GLY A 368 8.60 -14.84 6.85
N ALA A 369 8.74 -13.75 7.61
CA ALA A 369 9.94 -12.90 7.73
C ALA A 369 10.73 -12.61 6.43
N SER A 370 10.37 -11.54 5.72
CA SER A 370 11.28 -10.95 4.73
C SER A 370 12.60 -10.57 5.42
N ALA A 371 13.71 -11.15 4.97
CA ALA A 371 15.04 -10.62 5.23
C ALA A 371 15.03 -9.09 5.00
N ALA A 372 15.58 -8.34 5.94
CA ALA A 372 15.45 -6.89 5.99
C ALA A 372 16.29 -6.25 4.88
N VAL A 373 15.72 -6.14 3.67
CA VAL A 373 16.35 -5.39 2.58
C VAL A 373 16.57 -3.95 3.08
N PRO A 374 17.79 -3.40 3.01
CA PRO A 374 18.13 -2.11 3.64
C PRO A 374 17.36 -0.93 3.07
N GLY A 375 16.94 -1.00 1.79
CA GLY A 375 16.29 0.11 1.12
C GLY A 375 14.77 0.16 1.20
N TYR A 376 14.18 0.89 0.26
CA TYR A 376 12.76 1.22 0.25
C TYR A 376 11.90 0.01 -0.17
N ALA A 377 10.98 -0.42 0.70
CA ALA A 377 10.14 -1.59 0.47
C ALA A 377 8.77 -1.22 -0.13
N TYR A 378 8.68 -1.21 -1.46
CA TYR A 378 7.49 -0.78 -2.20
C TYR A 378 6.22 -1.57 -1.86
N GLY A 379 5.20 -0.87 -1.37
CA GLY A 379 3.88 -1.45 -1.05
C GLY A 379 3.89 -2.56 -0.01
N ALA A 380 5.02 -2.78 0.67
CA ALA A 380 5.23 -3.82 1.65
C ALA A 380 5.37 -3.22 3.05
N ARG A 381 5.07 -4.03 4.07
CA ARG A 381 5.23 -3.63 5.47
C ARG A 381 6.65 -3.94 5.95
N SER A 382 7.51 -2.92 5.90
CA SER A 382 8.94 -3.06 6.14
C SER A 382 9.27 -3.27 7.62
N PRO A 383 10.19 -4.18 7.98
CA PRO A 383 10.76 -4.23 9.33
C PRO A 383 11.62 -3.00 9.66
N ASN A 384 12.04 -2.23 8.65
CA ASN A 384 12.88 -1.05 8.79
C ASN A 384 12.07 0.25 8.93
N LEU A 385 10.75 0.18 8.89
CA LEU A 385 9.85 1.31 9.16
C LEU A 385 8.86 0.90 10.24
N LEU A 386 8.94 1.54 11.40
CA LEU A 386 8.11 1.25 12.56
C LEU A 386 7.31 2.50 12.93
N LYS A 387 6.11 2.28 13.48
CA LYS A 387 5.29 3.32 14.09
C LYS A 387 5.11 3.00 15.56
N TYR A 388 5.25 4.02 16.40
CA TYR A 388 4.97 3.93 17.83
C TYR A 388 4.01 5.05 18.20
N LYS A 389 2.88 4.66 18.79
CA LYS A 389 1.80 5.56 19.18
C LYS A 389 1.13 5.05 20.45
N LEU A 390 0.63 5.97 21.25
CA LEU A 390 -0.11 5.63 22.46
C LEU A 390 -1.56 5.34 22.10
N MET A 391 -2.13 4.34 22.77
CA MET A 391 -3.55 4.03 22.70
C MET A 391 -4.12 4.18 24.10
N GLN A 392 -5.29 4.80 24.21
CA GLN A 392 -6.02 4.98 25.46
C GLN A 392 -7.26 4.10 25.45
N ASP A 393 -7.69 3.66 26.62
CA ASP A 393 -8.94 2.90 26.78
C ASP A 393 -9.91 3.71 27.64
N SER A 394 -11.18 3.77 27.26
CA SER A 394 -12.26 4.30 28.11
C SER A 394 -13.56 3.55 27.87
N GLU A 395 -14.48 3.70 28.81
CA GLU A 395 -15.75 2.99 28.83
C GLU A 395 -16.87 3.86 28.27
N TYR A 396 -17.66 3.32 27.33
CA TYR A 396 -18.78 4.02 26.71
C TYR A 396 -20.04 3.15 26.70
N ILE A 397 -21.21 3.77 26.88
CA ILE A 397 -22.49 3.06 26.86
C ILE A 397 -22.85 2.72 25.41
N ILE A 398 -23.20 1.46 25.16
CA ILE A 398 -23.78 1.01 23.88
C ILE A 398 -25.24 1.44 23.85
N VAL A 399 -25.62 2.29 22.90
CA VAL A 399 -27.00 2.73 22.70
C VAL A 399 -27.67 2.01 21.54
N ASP A 400 -26.90 1.60 20.52
CA ASP A 400 -27.44 0.91 19.35
C ASP A 400 -26.39 0.09 18.59
N GLY A 401 -26.75 -0.44 17.43
CA GLY A 401 -25.85 -1.12 16.49
C GLY A 401 -26.18 -0.82 15.03
N VAL A 402 -25.17 -0.88 14.17
CA VAL A 402 -25.28 -0.69 12.73
C VAL A 402 -24.92 -1.99 12.02
N GLU A 403 -25.79 -2.43 11.11
CA GLU A 403 -25.53 -3.61 10.28
C GLU A 403 -24.36 -3.39 9.32
N GLY A 404 -23.55 -4.43 9.11
CA GLY A 404 -22.50 -4.43 8.11
C GLY A 404 -23.06 -4.33 6.67
N ARG A 405 -22.28 -3.69 5.78
CA ARG A 405 -22.63 -3.58 4.35
C ARG A 405 -21.87 -4.62 3.50
N GLY A 406 -22.45 -4.97 2.36
CA GLY A 406 -21.83 -5.88 1.39
C GLY A 406 -21.67 -7.29 1.95
N LYS A 407 -20.43 -7.81 1.99
CA LYS A 407 -20.15 -9.14 2.54
C LYS A 407 -20.47 -9.31 4.03
N TRP A 408 -20.67 -8.19 4.75
CA TRP A 408 -20.98 -8.17 6.19
C TRP A 408 -22.48 -8.01 6.48
N ARG A 409 -23.34 -8.13 5.46
CA ARG A 409 -24.79 -8.12 5.66
C ARG A 409 -25.19 -9.30 6.55
N GLY A 410 -26.08 -9.06 7.50
CA GLY A 410 -26.46 -10.00 8.56
C GLY A 410 -25.47 -10.10 9.72
N CYS A 411 -24.42 -9.27 9.74
CA CYS A 411 -23.46 -9.18 10.85
C CYS A 411 -23.40 -7.77 11.42
N LEU A 412 -22.95 -7.64 12.68
CA LEU A 412 -22.76 -6.36 13.33
C LEU A 412 -21.59 -5.64 12.67
N GLY A 413 -21.87 -4.52 12.03
CA GLY A 413 -20.84 -3.65 11.46
C GLY A 413 -20.12 -2.87 12.55
N ALA A 414 -20.89 -2.18 13.40
CA ALA A 414 -20.39 -1.40 14.52
C ALA A 414 -21.45 -1.25 15.62
N PHE A 415 -21.03 -1.14 16.87
CA PHE A 415 -21.87 -0.59 17.94
C PHE A 415 -21.98 0.93 17.77
N VAL A 416 -23.11 1.50 18.15
CA VAL A 416 -23.29 2.94 18.35
C VAL A 416 -23.13 3.19 19.84
N CYS A 417 -22.07 3.91 20.21
CA CYS A 417 -21.78 4.29 21.58
C CYS A 417 -22.08 5.76 21.81
N GLN A 418 -22.32 6.13 23.06
CA GLN A 418 -22.57 7.51 23.47
C GLN A 418 -21.52 7.99 24.47
N THR A 419 -21.01 9.21 24.26
CA THR A 419 -20.13 9.92 25.20
C THR A 419 -20.95 10.51 26.36
N ARG A 420 -20.28 10.92 27.46
CA ARG A 420 -20.95 11.60 28.58
C ARG A 420 -21.65 12.91 28.17
N ALA A 421 -21.10 13.59 27.16
CA ALA A 421 -21.67 14.82 26.60
C ALA A 421 -22.84 14.55 25.62
N GLY A 422 -23.23 13.29 25.40
CA GLY A 422 -24.37 12.91 24.58
C GLY A 422 -24.05 12.66 23.10
N HIS A 423 -22.83 12.96 22.63
CA HIS A 423 -22.42 12.69 21.25
C HIS A 423 -22.35 11.18 20.96
N ARG A 424 -22.89 10.77 19.81
CA ARG A 424 -22.90 9.37 19.35
C ARG A 424 -21.79 9.10 18.35
N PHE A 425 -21.18 7.93 18.44
CA PHE A 425 -20.13 7.49 17.52
C PHE A 425 -20.17 5.98 17.31
N THR A 426 -19.64 5.51 16.18
CA THR A 426 -19.64 4.09 15.84
C THR A 426 -18.33 3.43 16.19
N VAL A 427 -18.39 2.25 16.79
CA VAL A 427 -17.22 1.45 17.20
C VAL A 427 -17.34 0.05 16.63
N ALA A 428 -16.39 -0.33 15.78
CA ALA A 428 -16.30 -1.70 15.27
C ALA A 428 -15.71 -2.63 16.34
N PRO A 429 -16.35 -3.76 16.67
CA PRO A 429 -15.80 -4.72 17.61
C PRO A 429 -14.63 -5.50 16.99
N ALA A 430 -13.56 -5.66 17.76
CA ALA A 430 -12.36 -6.41 17.38
C ALA A 430 -12.55 -7.93 17.62
N THR A 431 -13.45 -8.55 16.88
CA THR A 431 -13.79 -9.97 17.01
C THR A 431 -14.00 -10.64 15.64
N THR A 432 -14.22 -11.95 15.64
CA THR A 432 -14.41 -12.78 14.44
C THR A 432 -15.73 -12.49 13.72
N GLU A 433 -15.88 -13.00 12.49
CA GLU A 433 -17.10 -12.80 11.70
C GLU A 433 -18.30 -13.50 12.33
N GLU A 434 -18.09 -14.71 12.85
CA GLU A 434 -19.09 -15.53 13.51
C GLU A 434 -19.62 -14.80 14.74
N ARG A 435 -18.71 -14.22 15.55
CA ARG A 435 -19.09 -13.48 16.74
C ARG A 435 -19.84 -12.18 16.40
N LYS A 436 -19.47 -11.50 15.31
CA LYS A 436 -20.21 -10.32 14.84
C LYS A 436 -21.63 -10.66 14.38
N ARG A 437 -21.82 -11.85 13.78
CA ARG A 437 -23.16 -12.36 13.43
C ARG A 437 -23.99 -12.60 14.68
N GLU A 438 -23.44 -13.29 15.66
CA GLU A 438 -24.11 -13.53 16.95
C GLU A 438 -24.48 -12.20 17.65
N MET A 439 -23.52 -11.27 17.73
CA MET A 439 -23.73 -9.96 18.34
C MET A 439 -24.85 -9.17 17.66
N TRP A 440 -25.02 -9.30 16.34
CA TRP A 440 -26.11 -8.67 15.60
C TRP A 440 -27.47 -9.27 15.96
N HIS A 441 -27.57 -10.60 15.94
CA HIS A 441 -28.79 -11.30 16.34
C HIS A 441 -29.19 -11.02 17.80
N ARG A 442 -28.20 -10.80 18.67
CA ARG A 442 -28.39 -10.52 20.10
C ARG A 442 -28.17 -9.06 20.47
N LEU A 443 -28.30 -8.12 19.53
CA LEU A 443 -27.95 -6.70 19.74
C LEU A 443 -28.61 -6.10 20.98
N ASN A 444 -29.88 -6.43 21.23
CA ASN A 444 -30.65 -5.94 22.39
C ASN A 444 -30.01 -6.29 23.74
N VAL A 445 -29.25 -7.41 23.83
CA VAL A 445 -28.55 -7.82 25.06
C VAL A 445 -27.36 -6.91 25.38
N TYR A 446 -26.83 -6.21 24.37
CA TYR A 446 -25.68 -5.32 24.52
C TYR A 446 -26.07 -3.87 24.76
N LYS A 447 -27.30 -3.45 24.39
CA LYS A 447 -27.80 -2.10 24.65
C LYS A 447 -27.80 -1.81 26.16
N GLY A 448 -27.33 -0.63 26.54
CA GLY A 448 -27.17 -0.19 27.93
C GLY A 448 -25.89 -0.69 28.62
N LYS A 449 -25.13 -1.62 28.03
CA LYS A 449 -23.86 -2.09 28.62
C LYS A 449 -22.70 -1.16 28.29
N MET A 450 -21.66 -1.21 29.12
CA MET A 450 -20.41 -0.49 28.90
C MET A 450 -19.51 -1.30 27.95
N LEU A 451 -19.04 -0.64 26.89
CA LEU A 451 -18.02 -1.12 25.98
C LEU A 451 -16.68 -0.46 26.33
N THR A 452 -15.65 -1.26 26.56
CA THR A 452 -14.27 -0.78 26.62
C THR A 452 -13.82 -0.46 25.20
N VAL A 453 -13.61 0.82 24.92
CA VAL A 453 -13.19 1.33 23.62
C VAL A 453 -11.74 1.78 23.71
N GLN A 454 -10.90 1.19 22.87
CA GLN A 454 -9.54 1.65 22.65
C GLN A 454 -9.51 2.69 21.52
N TYR A 455 -8.87 3.83 21.75
CA TYR A 455 -8.75 4.91 20.78
C TYR A 455 -7.38 5.60 20.90
N GLN A 456 -7.08 6.53 19.99
CA GLN A 456 -5.80 7.26 20.01
C GLN A 456 -5.90 8.54 20.82
N GLU A 457 -6.88 9.37 20.47
CA GLU A 457 -7.16 10.65 21.09
C GLU A 457 -8.66 10.96 20.99
N LEU A 458 -9.11 12.03 21.65
CA LEU A 458 -10.47 12.52 21.57
C LEU A 458 -10.54 13.70 20.58
N SER A 459 -11.63 13.81 19.83
CA SER A 459 -11.93 15.01 19.05
C SER A 459 -12.18 16.21 19.97
N THR A 460 -12.28 17.42 19.39
CA THR A 460 -12.73 18.63 20.10
C THR A 460 -14.06 18.43 20.85
N ASN A 461 -14.98 17.65 20.25
CA ASN A 461 -16.27 17.29 20.86
C ASN A 461 -16.22 16.09 21.83
N GLY A 462 -15.03 15.65 22.25
CA GLY A 462 -14.87 14.53 23.19
C GLY A 462 -15.18 13.14 22.62
N VAL A 463 -15.22 12.99 21.29
CA VAL A 463 -15.50 11.71 20.61
C VAL A 463 -14.19 10.96 20.33
N PRO A 464 -14.08 9.67 20.70
CA PRO A 464 -12.92 8.84 20.37
C PRO A 464 -12.56 8.79 18.89
N ARG A 465 -11.31 9.11 18.55
CA ARG A 465 -10.76 8.96 17.20
C ARG A 465 -10.17 7.58 16.97
N PHE A 466 -10.55 6.98 15.84
CA PHE A 466 -10.20 5.60 15.45
C PHE A 466 -10.53 4.55 16.53
N PRO A 467 -11.78 4.52 17.03
CA PRO A 467 -12.16 3.65 18.13
C PRO A 467 -12.22 2.18 17.70
N ILE A 468 -11.78 1.31 18.60
CA ILE A 468 -11.82 -0.14 18.47
C ILE A 468 -12.48 -0.70 19.73
N GLY A 469 -13.58 -1.44 19.55
CA GLY A 469 -14.29 -2.07 20.67
C GLY A 469 -13.54 -3.32 21.11
N LYS A 470 -13.07 -3.32 22.36
CA LYS A 470 -12.32 -4.45 22.93
C LYS A 470 -13.24 -5.49 23.55
N CYS A 471 -14.03 -5.10 24.53
CA CYS A 471 -14.91 -6.00 25.27
C CYS A 471 -16.13 -5.26 25.83
N VAL A 472 -17.23 -5.99 26.02
CA VAL A 472 -18.43 -5.47 26.68
C VAL A 472 -18.46 -5.98 28.12
N ARG A 473 -18.56 -5.08 29.10
CA ARG A 473 -18.62 -5.45 30.52
C ARG A 473 -19.97 -6.08 30.88
N GLY A 474 -19.95 -7.09 31.76
CA GLY A 474 -21.15 -7.64 32.39
C GLY A 474 -21.85 -8.78 31.64
N THR A 475 -21.13 -9.68 30.96
CA THR A 475 -21.67 -10.98 30.57
C THR A 475 -21.33 -12.03 31.63
N LYS A 476 -22.33 -12.80 32.09
CA LYS A 476 -22.24 -13.75 33.21
C LYS A 476 -21.15 -14.82 33.05
N THR A 477 -20.69 -15.08 31.83
CA THR A 477 -19.78 -16.18 31.53
C THR A 477 -18.30 -15.81 31.53
N GLY A 478 -17.94 -14.52 31.70
CA GLY A 478 -16.51 -14.13 31.70
C GLY A 478 -15.74 -14.62 30.46
N SER A 479 -16.44 -14.92 29.37
CA SER A 479 -15.91 -15.54 28.15
C SER A 479 -15.90 -14.57 26.96
N ASP A 480 -16.23 -13.30 27.21
CA ASP A 480 -16.18 -12.21 26.22
C ASP A 480 -14.97 -11.30 26.43
N TRP A 481 -13.98 -11.79 27.19
CA TRP A 481 -12.61 -11.30 27.17
C TRP A 481 -11.95 -11.92 25.94
N VAL A 482 -11.27 -11.08 25.16
CA VAL A 482 -10.62 -11.40 23.86
C VAL A 482 -10.10 -12.83 23.74
#